data_AF-A0A1H8A109-F1
#
_entry.id   AF-A0A1H8A109-F1
#
_cell.length_a   1.000
_cell.length_b   1.000
_cell.length_c   1.000
_cell.angle_alpha   90.00
_cell.angle_beta   90.00
_cell.angle_gamma   90.00
#
_symmetry.space_group_name_H-M   'P 1'
#
loop_
_entity.id
_entity.type
_entity.pdbx_description
1 polymer ?
#
loop_
_entity_poly.entity_id
_entity_poly.type
_entity_poly.pdbx_seq_one_letter_code
_entity_poly.pdbx_strand_id
1 'polypeptide(L)'
;MTRSTDNKYGIIAIIERAKQYNSEIGYYEEHFINENFNYTVKVSNGRIYVPISMAQNQEALPSSINENRIKIVAANFKNDNPEPNTNNTTV
;
A
#
# COMPACT_ATOMS: atom_id res chain seq x y z
N MET A 1 15.40 3.70 -7.03
CA MET A 1 14.68 2.79 -6.12
C MET A 1 15.40 1.46 -6.06
N THR A 2 15.50 0.84 -4.88
CA THR A 2 16.20 -0.43 -4.69
C THR A 2 15.23 -1.48 -4.19
N ARG A 3 15.18 -2.65 -4.82
CA ARG A 3 14.34 -3.77 -4.35
C ARG A 3 14.82 -4.20 -2.97
N SER A 4 13.90 -4.42 -2.04
CA SER A 4 14.20 -4.90 -0.70
C SER A 4 13.34 -6.11 -0.35
N THR A 5 13.79 -6.85 0.66
CA THR A 5 13.02 -7.89 1.35
C THR A 5 12.79 -7.55 2.82
N ASP A 6 13.29 -6.39 3.27
CA ASP A 6 13.16 -5.93 4.64
C ASP A 6 11.70 -5.63 4.95
N ASN A 7 11.30 -5.96 6.17
CA ASN A 7 9.95 -5.76 6.67
C ASN A 7 8.83 -6.36 5.81
N LYS A 8 9.15 -7.42 5.04
CA LYS A 8 8.21 -8.06 4.11
C LYS A 8 6.92 -8.51 4.80
N TYR A 9 7.01 -9.11 5.99
CA TYR A 9 5.81 -9.60 6.69
C TYR A 9 4.96 -8.43 7.20
N GLY A 10 5.60 -7.35 7.65
CA GLY A 10 4.93 -6.12 8.04
C GLY A 10 4.19 -5.47 6.87
N ILE A 11 4.84 -5.39 5.72
CA ILE A 11 4.23 -4.87 4.49
C ILE A 11 3.03 -5.72 4.08
N ILE A 12 3.19 -7.05 3.99
CA ILE A 12 2.08 -7.94 3.61
C ILE A 12 0.89 -7.77 4.57
N ALA A 13 1.12 -7.72 5.89
CA ALA A 13 0.06 -7.52 6.86
C ALA A 13 -0.64 -6.16 6.71
N ILE A 14 0.11 -5.08 6.42
CA ILE A 14 -0.46 -3.76 6.14
C ILE A 14 -1.34 -3.81 4.88
N ILE A 15 -0.90 -4.47 3.81
CA ILE A 15 -1.66 -4.60 2.56
C ILE A 15 -2.97 -5.36 2.79
N GLU A 16 -2.92 -6.49 3.50
CA GLU A 16 -4.13 -7.28 3.80
C GLU A 16 -5.12 -6.51 4.67
N ARG A 17 -4.66 -5.70 5.63
CA ARG A 17 -5.53 -4.79 6.39
C ARG A 17 -6.07 -3.66 5.52
N ALA A 18 -5.26 -3.09 4.63
CA ALA A 18 -5.67 -2.01 3.73
C ALA A 18 -6.80 -2.46 2.78
N LYS A 19 -6.78 -3.72 2.33
CA LYS A 19 -7.84 -4.31 1.48
C LYS A 19 -9.22 -4.31 2.14
N GLN A 20 -9.30 -4.26 3.47
CA GLN A 20 -10.57 -4.13 4.19
C GLN A 20 -11.21 -2.75 4.01
N TYR A 21 -10.42 -1.73 3.66
CA TYR A 21 -10.90 -0.36 3.44
C TYR A 21 -10.93 0.04 1.96
N ASN A 22 -10.12 -0.62 1.14
CA ASN A 22 -10.12 -0.46 -0.31
C ASN A 22 -9.97 -1.82 -0.97
N SER A 23 -11.11 -2.42 -1.35
CA SER A 23 -11.18 -3.75 -1.95
C SER A 23 -10.61 -3.83 -3.37
N GLU A 24 -10.31 -2.69 -4.00
CA GLU A 24 -9.65 -2.68 -5.31
C GLU A 24 -8.15 -3.01 -5.21
N ILE A 25 -7.55 -2.95 -4.01
CA ILE A 25 -6.13 -3.26 -3.84
C ILE A 25 -5.88 -4.74 -4.17
N GLY A 26 -5.00 -4.98 -5.13
CA GLY A 26 -4.56 -6.31 -5.53
C GLY A 26 -3.68 -7.02 -4.49
N TYR A 27 -3.08 -8.15 -4.89
CA TYR A 27 -2.19 -8.90 -4.02
C TYR A 27 -0.77 -8.32 -4.04
N TYR A 28 -0.05 -8.43 -2.93
CA TYR A 28 1.36 -8.05 -2.83
C TYR A 28 2.23 -8.85 -3.82
N GLU A 29 3.12 -8.17 -4.54
CA GLU A 29 4.13 -8.80 -5.39
C GLU A 29 5.56 -8.59 -4.85
N GLU A 30 5.94 -7.32 -4.70
CA GLU A 30 7.28 -6.91 -4.26
C GLU A 30 7.27 -5.48 -3.72
N HIS A 31 8.39 -5.03 -3.15
CA HIS A 31 8.52 -3.64 -2.70
C HIS A 31 9.95 -3.12 -2.92
N PHE A 32 10.05 -1.79 -2.93
CA PHE A 32 11.28 -1.06 -3.16
C PHE A 32 11.43 0.06 -2.14
N ILE A 33 12.67 0.32 -1.72
CA ILE A 33 13.01 1.52 -0.97
C ILE A 33 13.12 2.68 -1.97
N ASN A 34 12.36 3.74 -1.72
CA ASN A 34 12.37 4.97 -2.52
C ASN A 34 13.33 6.03 -1.93
N GLU A 35 13.44 7.16 -2.62
CA GLU A 35 14.38 8.24 -2.29
C GLU A 35 14.11 8.88 -0.91
N ASN A 36 12.88 8.75 -0.41
CA ASN A 36 12.48 9.19 0.93
C ASN A 36 12.66 8.10 2.00
N PHE A 37 13.38 7.02 1.69
CA PHE A 37 13.58 5.86 2.57
C PHE A 37 12.28 5.17 3.01
N ASN A 38 11.22 5.28 2.20
CA ASN A 38 9.96 4.59 2.45
C ASN A 38 9.73 3.47 1.42
N TYR A 39 8.74 2.62 1.67
CA TYR A 39 8.41 1.55 0.75
C TYR A 39 7.42 2.00 -0.32
N THR A 40 7.81 1.81 -1.58
CA THR A 40 6.88 1.72 -2.69
C THR A 40 6.58 0.24 -2.91
N VAL A 41 5.34 -0.17 -2.64
CA VAL A 41 4.90 -1.56 -2.73
C VAL A 41 4.18 -1.74 -4.05
N LYS A 42 4.63 -2.71 -4.85
CA LYS A 42 3.94 -3.15 -6.05
C LYS A 42 2.92 -4.22 -5.67
N VAL A 43 1.67 -3.98 -6.05
CA VAL A 43 0.59 -4.94 -5.98
C VAL A 43 0.18 -5.31 -7.40
N SER A 44 -0.57 -6.41 -7.55
CA SER A 44 -0.88 -7.00 -8.86
C SER A 44 -1.58 -6.08 -9.87
N ASN A 45 -2.19 -4.99 -9.41
CA ASN A 45 -2.94 -4.04 -10.24
C ASN A 45 -2.53 -2.58 -9.98
N GLY A 46 -1.39 -2.34 -9.35
CA GLY A 46 -0.99 -0.98 -9.04
C GLY A 46 0.10 -0.87 -8.00
N ARG A 47 0.13 0.28 -7.34
CA ARG A 47 1.16 0.61 -6.36
C ARG A 47 0.56 1.30 -5.15
N ILE A 48 1.20 1.10 -4.01
CA ILE A 48 0.79 1.66 -2.74
C ILE A 48 2.01 2.06 -1.93
N TYR A 49 1.90 3.16 -1.20
CA TYR A 49 2.99 3.72 -0.44
C TYR A 49 2.86 3.34 1.03
N VAL A 50 3.92 2.79 1.61
CA VAL A 50 3.96 2.38 3.01
C VAL A 50 5.17 3.04 3.70
N PRO A 51 4.95 3.80 4.78
CA PRO A 51 6.06 4.34 5.55
C PRO A 51 6.92 3.22 6.16
N ILE A 52 8.25 3.34 6.09
CA ILE A 52 9.16 2.29 6.61
C ILE A 52 8.93 2.01 8.09
N SER A 53 8.73 3.07 8.89
CA SER A 53 8.45 2.96 10.32
C SER A 53 7.14 2.22 10.61
N MET A 54 6.17 2.30 9.69
CA MET A 54 4.92 1.57 9.82
C MET A 54 5.12 0.07 9.60
N ALA A 55 5.90 -0.31 8.59
CA ALA A 55 6.23 -1.70 8.31
C ALA A 55 7.06 -2.33 9.45
N GLN A 56 8.07 -1.60 9.95
CA GLN A 56 8.87 -2.03 11.10
C GLN A 56 8.02 -2.25 12.35
N ASN A 57 7.18 -1.26 12.69
CA ASN A 57 6.29 -1.37 13.84
C ASN A 57 5.25 -2.48 13.67
N GLN A 58 4.75 -2.70 12.45
CA GLN A 58 3.82 -3.80 12.17
C GLN A 58 4.45 -5.17 12.45
N GLU A 59 5.75 -5.36 12.20
CA GLU A 59 6.44 -6.62 12.52
C GLU A 59 6.79 -6.75 13.99
N ALA A 60 7.30 -5.68 14.61
CA ALA A 60 7.76 -5.71 15.99
C ALA A 60 6.60 -5.69 16.99
N LEU A 61 5.56 -4.89 16.73
CA LEU A 61 4.43 -4.68 17.62
C LEU A 61 3.15 -4.30 16.82
N PRO A 62 2.47 -5.27 16.19
CA PRO A 62 1.26 -5.04 15.37
C PRO A 62 0.20 -4.13 16.00
N SER A 63 -0.01 -4.27 17.32
CA SER A 63 -1.00 -3.51 18.10
C SER A 63 -0.68 -2.02 18.20
N SER A 64 0.54 -1.60 17.90
CA SER A 64 0.95 -0.18 17.86
C SER A 64 0.43 0.56 16.63
N ILE A 65 -0.02 -0.17 15.59
CA ILE A 65 -0.49 0.42 14.34
C ILE A 65 -2.00 0.68 14.42
N ASN A 66 -2.35 1.96 14.59
CA ASN A 66 -3.72 2.45 14.54
C ASN A 66 -4.36 2.27 13.15
N GLU A 67 -5.61 1.83 13.10
CA GLU A 67 -6.39 1.63 11.87
C GLU A 67 -6.52 2.89 11.00
N ASN A 68 -6.52 4.10 11.58
CA ASN A 68 -6.51 5.33 10.79
C ASN A 68 -5.27 5.43 9.89
N ARG A 69 -4.13 4.89 10.32
CA ARG A 69 -2.93 4.83 9.47
C ARG A 69 -3.09 3.82 8.34
N ILE A 70 -3.77 2.70 8.59
CA ILE A 70 -4.10 1.71 7.55
C ILE A 70 -5.05 2.32 6.51
N LYS A 71 -6.06 3.08 6.93
CA LYS A 71 -6.96 3.81 6.02
C LYS A 71 -6.21 4.79 5.12
N ILE A 72 -5.23 5.52 5.67
CA ILE A 72 -4.38 6.43 4.89
C ILE A 72 -3.55 5.65 3.86
N VAL A 73 -3.03 4.48 4.23
CA VAL A 73 -2.34 3.59 3.28
C VAL A 73 -3.31 3.14 2.18
N ALA A 74 -4.49 2.65 2.54
CA ALA A 74 -5.50 2.20 1.58
C ALA A 74 -5.95 3.30 0.60
N ALA A 75 -6.08 4.53 1.09
CA ALA A 75 -6.47 5.69 0.30
C ALA A 75 -5.37 6.18 -0.67
N ASN A 76 -4.11 5.82 -0.45
CA ASN A 76 -3.02 6.23 -1.32
C ASN A 76 -2.77 5.28 -2.51
N PHE A 77 -3.54 4.19 -2.60
CA PHE A 77 -3.47 3.24 -3.70
C PHE A 77 -3.60 3.95 -5.06
N LYS A 78 -2.70 3.59 -5.97
CA LYS A 78 -2.69 4.03 -7.37
C LYS A 78 -2.88 2.81 -8.25
N ASN A 79 -4.07 2.71 -8.85
CA ASN A 79 -4.39 1.69 -9.83
C ASN A 79 -3.62 1.98 -11.13
N ASP A 80 -2.91 0.98 -11.67
CA ASP A 80 -2.18 1.10 -12.94
C ASP A 80 -3.14 1.06 -14.15
N ASN A 81 -4.36 0.54 -13.96
CA ASN A 81 -5.43 0.47 -14.95
C ASN A 81 -6.71 1.13 -14.38
N PRO A 82 -6.76 2.47 -14.24
CA PRO A 82 -7.98 3.14 -13.80
C PRO A 82 -9.10 2.85 -14.80
N GLU A 83 -10.29 2.49 -14.32
CA GLU A 83 -11.46 2.41 -15.19
C GLU A 83 -11.64 3.76 -15.91
N PRO A 84 -11.93 3.77 -17.22
CA PRO A 84 -12.19 5.01 -17.94
C PRO A 84 -13.36 5.74 -17.27
N ASN A 85 -13.12 6.99 -16.82
CA ASN A 85 -14.14 7.84 -16.20
C ASN A 85 -15.30 8.06 -17.18
N THR A 86 -16.45 7.44 -16.92
CA THR A 86 -17.64 7.52 -17.76
C THR A 86 -18.48 8.80 -17.54
N ASN A 87 -18.04 9.75 -16.71
CA ASN A 87 -18.81 10.98 -16.41
C ASN A 87 -18.55 12.16 -17.36
N ASN A 88 -18.38 11.91 -18.66
CA ASN A 88 -18.44 12.96 -19.68
C ASN A 88 -19.78 12.89 -20.41
N THR A 89 -20.89 13.17 -19.72
CA THR A 89 -22.16 13.48 -20.38
C THR A 89 -22.26 14.98 -20.56
N THR A 90 -22.09 15.36 -21.82
CA THR A 90 -22.37 16.66 -22.44
C THR A 90 -23.72 17.21 -22.00
N VAL A 91 -23.75 18.49 -21.61
CA VAL A 91 -24.94 19.36 -21.75
C VAL A 91 -24.79 20.25 -22.97
#